data_AF-A0A497GC07-F1
#
_entry.id   AF-A0A497GC07-F1
#
_cell.length_a   1.000
_cell.length_b   1.000
_cell.length_c   1.000
_cell.angle_alpha   90.00
_cell.angle_beta   90.00
_cell.angle_gamma   90.00
#
_symmetry.space_group_name_H-M   'P 1'
#
loop_
_entity.id
_entity.type
_entity.pdbx_description
1 polymer ?
#
loop_
_entity_poly.entity_id
_entity_poly.type
_entity_poly.pdbx_seq_one_letter_code
_entity_poly.pdbx_strand_id
1 'polypeptide(L)'
;EIKNSIIDFALKGKNPDTFSAVVPNLRHKIILEKCLHLALSAAQVFSSEKPLELASVDIRESISLLEEIIGINPAEDMLDQIFSRFCVGK
;
A
#
# COMPACT_ATOMS: atom_id res chain seq x y z
N GLU A 1 35.51 -5.08 0.70
CA GLU A 1 34.86 -5.51 1.96
C GLU A 1 33.64 -4.66 2.33
N ILE A 2 33.76 -3.34 2.50
CA ILE A 2 32.65 -2.47 2.94
C ILE A 2 31.39 -2.60 2.06
N LYS A 3 31.54 -2.66 0.73
CA LYS A 3 30.40 -2.85 -0.20
C LYS A 3 29.58 -4.10 0.14
N ASN A 4 30.25 -5.20 0.50
CA ASN A 4 29.57 -6.46 0.81
C ASN A 4 28.90 -6.39 2.18
N SER A 5 29.51 -5.75 3.18
CA SER A 5 28.86 -5.49 4.47
C SER A 5 27.62 -4.59 4.35
N ILE A 6 27.64 -3.58 3.48
CA ILE A 6 26.48 -2.71 3.25
C ILE A 6 25.34 -3.52 2.60
N ILE A 7 25.66 -4.36 1.62
CA ILE A 7 24.67 -5.21 0.95
C ILE A 7 24.05 -6.19 1.94
N ASP A 8 24.87 -6.85 2.76
CA ASP A 8 24.41 -7.81 3.77
C ASP A 8 23.52 -7.14 4.83
N PHE A 9 23.93 -5.96 5.32
CA PHE A 9 23.14 -5.17 6.26
C PHE A 9 21.80 -4.69 5.69
N ALA A 10 21.81 -4.18 4.45
CA ALA A 10 20.61 -3.66 3.79
C ALA A 10 19.60 -4.77 3.44
N LEU A 11 20.10 -5.94 3.03
CA LEU A 11 19.26 -7.07 2.63
C LEU A 11 18.82 -7.94 3.81
N LYS A 12 19.49 -7.86 4.97
CA LYS A 12 19.23 -8.71 6.16
C LYS A 12 19.09 -10.20 5.77
N GLY A 13 19.96 -10.68 4.87
CA GLY A 13 19.93 -12.07 4.39
C GLY A 13 18.83 -12.41 3.37
N LYS A 14 18.06 -11.44 2.85
CA LYS A 14 17.13 -11.67 1.73
C LYS A 14 17.86 -11.60 0.39
N ASN A 15 17.58 -12.56 -0.49
CA ASN A 15 18.22 -12.63 -1.80
C ASN A 15 17.64 -11.51 -2.72
N PRO A 16 18.48 -10.69 -3.39
CA PRO A 16 18.00 -9.65 -4.30
C PRO A 16 17.10 -10.17 -5.42
N ASP A 17 17.20 -11.46 -5.78
CA ASP A 17 16.34 -12.03 -6.83
C ASP A 17 14.92 -12.39 -6.33
N THR A 18 14.64 -12.25 -5.03
CA THR A 18 13.32 -12.54 -4.43
C THR A 18 12.42 -11.30 -4.37
N PHE A 19 12.46 -10.46 -5.42
CA PHE A 19 11.53 -9.34 -5.56
C PHE A 19 10.13 -9.86 -5.93
N SER A 20 9.46 -10.46 -4.94
CA SER A 20 7.99 -10.48 -4.88
C SER A 20 7.52 -9.03 -4.95
N ALA A 21 6.83 -8.68 -6.04
CA ALA A 21 6.20 -7.40 -6.36
C ALA A 21 6.64 -6.24 -5.45
N VAL A 22 7.70 -5.53 -5.84
CA VAL A 22 8.18 -4.34 -5.11
C VAL A 22 7.02 -3.36 -4.98
N VAL A 23 6.56 -3.12 -3.75
CA VAL A 23 5.65 -2.02 -3.46
C VAL A 23 6.43 -0.73 -3.75
N PRO A 24 6.03 0.06 -4.76
CA PRO A 24 6.97 0.96 -5.43
C PRO A 24 7.26 2.24 -4.65
N ASN A 25 6.44 2.61 -3.66
CA ASN A 25 6.68 3.79 -2.82
C ASN A 25 6.00 3.67 -1.43
N LEU A 26 6.40 4.54 -0.49
CA LEU A 26 5.84 4.59 0.88
C LEU A 26 4.33 4.87 0.89
N ARG A 27 3.83 5.70 -0.03
CA ARG A 27 2.39 6.00 -0.16
C ARG A 27 1.58 4.73 -0.40
N HIS A 28 1.98 3.94 -1.40
CA HIS A 28 1.32 2.69 -1.74
C HIS A 28 1.43 1.69 -0.59
N LYS A 29 2.58 1.63 0.10
CA LYS A 29 2.73 0.78 1.29
C LYS A 29 1.69 1.12 2.36
N ILE A 30 1.58 2.39 2.74
CA ILE A 30 0.64 2.84 3.78
C ILE A 30 -0.81 2.49 3.38
N ILE A 31 -1.17 2.73 2.13
CA ILE A 31 -2.53 2.44 1.63
C ILE A 31 -2.78 0.92 1.62
N LEU A 32 -1.83 0.11 1.16
CA LEU A 32 -1.95 -1.35 1.16
C LEU A 32 -2.04 -1.94 2.58
N GLU A 33 -1.31 -1.38 3.55
CA GLU A 33 -1.43 -1.78 4.95
C GLU A 33 -2.84 -1.49 5.51
N LYS A 34 -3.43 -0.34 5.14
CA LYS A 34 -4.82 -0.01 5.50
C LYS A 34 -5.82 -0.95 4.81
N CYS A 35 -5.68 -1.22 3.52
CA CYS A 35 -6.52 -2.17 2.79
C CYS A 35 -6.47 -3.56 3.43
N LEU A 36 -5.28 -4.03 3.80
CA LEU A 36 -5.11 -5.33 4.45
C LEU A 36 -5.83 -5.36 5.80
N HIS A 37 -5.73 -4.29 6.59
CA HIS A 37 -6.43 -4.19 7.87
C HIS A 37 -7.95 -4.27 7.70
N LEU A 38 -8.51 -3.52 6.75
CA LEU A 38 -9.96 -3.53 6.46
C LEU A 38 -10.42 -4.89 5.92
N ALA A 39 -9.66 -5.50 5.01
CA ALA A 39 -9.96 -6.83 4.49
C ALA A 39 -9.98 -7.90 5.60
N LEU A 40 -9.03 -7.83 6.54
CA LEU A 40 -9.01 -8.71 7.71
C LEU A 40 -10.20 -8.42 8.65
N SER A 41 -10.59 -7.17 8.83
CA SER A 41 -11.77 -6.80 9.64
C SER A 41 -13.06 -7.34 9.02
N ALA A 42 -13.23 -7.17 7.71
CA ALA A 42 -14.33 -7.74 6.96
C ALA A 42 -14.35 -9.28 7.06
N ALA A 43 -13.19 -9.93 6.95
CA ALA A 43 -13.07 -11.38 7.12
C ALA A 43 -13.50 -11.85 8.52
N GLN A 44 -13.18 -11.08 9.58
CA GLN A 44 -13.61 -11.38 10.95
C GLN A 44 -15.12 -11.25 11.16
N VAL A 45 -15.80 -10.41 10.39
CA VAL A 45 -17.27 -10.31 10.44
C VAL A 45 -17.91 -11.62 9.98
N PHE A 46 -17.30 -12.38 9.06
CA PHE A 46 -17.84 -13.69 8.66
C PHE A 46 -17.60 -14.79 9.69
N SER A 47 -16.62 -14.63 10.57
CA SER A 47 -16.33 -15.59 11.65
C SER A 47 -16.95 -15.21 13.00
N SER A 48 -17.64 -14.07 13.08
CA SER A 48 -18.36 -13.59 14.26
C SER A 48 -19.82 -13.32 13.92
N GLU A 49 -20.75 -13.39 14.87
CA GLU A 49 -22.18 -13.07 14.63
C GLU A 49 -22.44 -11.55 14.45
N LYS A 50 -21.52 -10.86 13.79
CA LYS A 50 -21.61 -9.42 13.53
C LYS A 50 -22.48 -9.14 12.29
N PRO A 51 -23.11 -7.96 12.21
CA PRO A 51 -23.90 -7.56 11.04
C PRO A 51 -23.06 -7.53 9.76
N LEU A 52 -23.59 -8.11 8.67
CA LEU A 52 -22.97 -8.11 7.35
C LEU A 52 -22.80 -6.70 6.77
N GLU A 53 -23.61 -5.72 7.19
CA GLU A 53 -23.40 -4.32 6.83
C GLU A 53 -21.98 -3.85 7.17
N LEU A 54 -21.39 -4.29 8.29
CA LEU A 54 -20.03 -3.87 8.68
C LEU A 54 -18.98 -4.37 7.68
N ALA A 55 -19.05 -5.64 7.27
CA ALA A 55 -18.17 -6.17 6.23
C ALA A 55 -18.34 -5.42 4.90
N SER A 56 -19.56 -5.01 4.57
CA SER A 56 -19.84 -4.28 3.33
C SER A 56 -19.18 -2.90 3.31
N VAL A 57 -19.12 -2.22 4.46
CA VAL A 57 -18.45 -0.92 4.61
C VAL A 57 -16.95 -1.10 4.45
N ASP A 58 -16.35 -2.05 5.18
CA ASP A 58 -14.91 -2.31 5.13
C ASP A 58 -14.44 -2.71 3.72
N ILE A 59 -15.23 -3.51 3.00
CA ILE A 59 -14.93 -3.88 1.61
C ILE A 59 -14.99 -2.68 0.68
N ARG A 60 -16.01 -1.83 0.79
CA ARG A 60 -16.12 -0.61 -0.04
C ARG A 60 -14.96 0.35 0.22
N GLU A 61 -14.57 0.52 1.47
CA GLU A 61 -13.44 1.36 1.83
C GLU A 61 -12.11 0.78 1.34
N SER A 62 -11.94 -0.54 1.41
CA SER A 62 -10.77 -1.22 0.82
C SER A 62 -10.65 -0.99 -0.68
N ILE A 63 -11.77 -1.00 -1.42
CA ILE A 63 -11.79 -0.72 -2.87
C ILE A 63 -11.41 0.74 -3.13
N SER A 64 -11.99 1.69 -2.38
CA SER A 64 -11.69 3.12 -2.53
C SER A 64 -10.21 3.43 -2.30
N LEU A 65 -9.58 2.79 -1.32
CA LEU A 65 -8.14 2.91 -1.08
C LEU A 65 -7.31 2.37 -2.26
N LEU A 66 -7.73 1.26 -2.89
CA LEU A 66 -7.04 0.76 -4.09
C LEU A 66 -7.21 1.71 -5.29
N GLU A 67 -8.38 2.34 -5.43
CA GLU A 67 -8.63 3.37 -6.44
C GLU A 67 -7.70 4.59 -6.25
N GLU A 68 -7.38 4.97 -5.02
CA GLU A 68 -6.39 6.02 -4.69
C GLU A 68 -4.97 5.64 -5.13
N ILE A 69 -4.60 4.35 -5.06
CA ILE A 69 -3.29 3.90 -5.57
C ILE A 69 -3.22 4.09 -7.08
N ILE A 70 -4.27 3.70 -7.80
CA ILE A 70 -4.37 3.74 -9.27
C ILE A 70 -4.59 5.17 -9.78
N GLY A 71 -5.10 6.07 -8.93
CA GLY A 71 -5.39 7.46 -9.29
C GLY A 71 -6.74 7.63 -9.98
N ILE A 72 -7.72 6.79 -9.66
CA ILE A 72 -9.10 6.91 -10.17
C ILE A 72 -9.82 8.10 -9.50
N ASN A 73 -9.56 8.35 -8.21
CA ASN A 73 -10.09 9.49 -7.45
C ASN A 73 -8.99 10.13 -6.58
N PRO A 74 -7.96 10.76 -7.17
CA PRO A 74 -6.88 11.37 -6.39
C PRO A 74 -7.36 12.68 -5.74
N ALA A 75 -6.92 12.93 -4.51
CA ALA A 75 -7.09 14.24 -3.88
C ALA A 75 -6.23 15.29 -4.61
N GLU A 76 -6.70 16.53 -4.70
CA GLU A 76 -5.96 17.62 -5.39
C GLU A 76 -4.57 17.84 -4.75
N ASP A 77 -4.52 17.93 -3.42
CA ASP A 77 -3.28 18.05 -2.64
C ASP A 77 -2.28 16.90 -2.89
N MET A 78 -2.79 15.70 -3.18
CA MET A 78 -1.97 14.52 -3.46
C MET A 78 -1.32 14.63 -4.84
N LEU A 79 -2.03 15.16 -5.83
CA LEU A 79 -1.46 15.44 -7.15
C LEU A 79 -0.35 16.49 -7.04
N ASP A 80 -0.58 17.56 -6.28
CA ASP A 80 0.44 18.59 -6.03
C ASP A 80 1.71 18.00 -5.41
N GLN A 81 1.58 17.14 -4.40
CA GLN A 81 2.72 16.45 -3.79
C GLN A 81 3.47 15.51 -4.74
N ILE A 82 2.76 14.87 -5.67
CA ILE A 82 3.37 14.00 -6.68
C ILE A 82 4.16 14.86 -7.66
N PHE A 83 3.51 15.88 -8.24
CA PHE A 83 4.09 16.71 -9.29
C PHE A 83 5.15 17.68 -8.79
N SER A 84 5.17 18.03 -7.49
CA SER A 84 6.25 18.85 -6.90
C SER A 84 7.63 18.18 -7.00
N ARG A 85 7.69 16.87 -7.27
CA ARG A 85 8.93 16.10 -7.45
C ARG A 85 9.34 15.95 -8.92
N PHE A 86 8.49 16.39 -9.85
CA PHE A 86 8.79 16.36 -11.27
C PHE A 86 9.49 17.65 -11.66
N CYS A 87 10.44 17.54 -12.58
CA CYS A 87 11.02 18.71 -13.22
C CYS A 87 9.95 19.40 -14.07
N VAL A 88 10.05 20.71 -14.21
CA VAL A 88 9.20 21.49 -15.12
C VAL A 88 9.36 20.95 -16.55
N GLY A 89 8.23 20.63 -17.20
CA GLY A 89 8.21 20.08 -18.57
C GLY A 89 8.14 18.56 -18.67
N LYS A 90 7.78 17.86 -17.57
CA LYS A 90 7.37 16.44 -17.58
C LYS A 90 5.86 16.28 -17.51
#